data_AF-A0A380A7Q9-F1
#
_entry.id   AF-A0A380A7Q9-F1
#
_cell.length_a   1.000
_cell.length_b   1.000
_cell.length_c   1.000
_cell.angle_alpha   90.00
_cell.angle_beta   90.00
_cell.angle_gamma   90.00
#
_symmetry.space_group_name_H-M   'P 1'
#
loop_
_entity.id
_entity.type
_entity.pdbx_description
1 polymer ?
#
loop_
_entity_poly.entity_id
_entity_poly.type
_entity_poly.pdbx_seq_one_letter_code
_entity_poly.pdbx_strand_id
1 'polypeptide(L)'
;MTLRMLIAAGALLAFAGQATELVYTPINPSFGGNPLNGSFLLSKAQAQNDNQAAGNEKDFVTRFKESLERNIINSITRGVADGEITDGVYDTGDYRVEVASTGNGVMLTITNLLSGEVTVIEMPIYGGNP
;
A
#
# COMPACT_ATOMS: atom_id res chain seq x y z
N MET A 1 -40.20 -47.17 61.17
CA MET A 1 -38.75 -46.90 61.03
C MET A 1 -38.35 -46.36 59.65
N THR A 2 -39.18 -46.56 58.62
CA THR A 2 -38.94 -46.19 57.21
C THR A 2 -38.98 -44.67 56.93
N LEU A 3 -39.90 -43.93 57.55
CA LEU A 3 -40.04 -42.48 57.33
C LEU A 3 -38.82 -41.67 57.82
N ARG A 4 -38.23 -42.09 58.95
CA ARG A 4 -37.01 -41.48 59.51
C ARG A 4 -35.79 -41.69 58.60
N MET A 5 -35.67 -42.86 57.98
CA MET A 5 -34.63 -43.11 56.99
C MET A 5 -34.82 -42.28 55.71
N LEU A 6 -36.07 -42.08 55.28
CA LEU A 6 -36.37 -41.29 54.07
C LEU A 6 -36.05 -39.80 54.25
N ILE A 7 -36.31 -39.26 55.45
CA ILE A 7 -35.96 -37.87 55.82
C ILE A 7 -34.44 -37.70 55.92
N ALA A 8 -33.73 -38.67 56.51
CA ALA A 8 -32.27 -38.65 56.58
C ALA A 8 -31.61 -38.75 55.19
N ALA A 9 -32.17 -39.54 54.28
CA ALA A 9 -31.71 -39.65 52.90
C ALA A 9 -31.94 -38.35 52.09
N GLY A 10 -33.08 -37.68 52.30
CA GLY A 10 -33.35 -36.37 51.68
C GLY A 10 -32.42 -35.26 52.18
N ALA A 11 -32.03 -35.29 53.45
CA ALA A 11 -31.09 -34.34 54.03
C ALA A 11 -29.65 -34.50 53.51
N LEU A 12 -29.22 -35.73 53.18
CA LEU A 12 -27.92 -35.97 52.54
C LEU A 12 -27.86 -35.50 51.07
N LEU A 13 -28.99 -35.48 50.37
CA LEU A 13 -29.07 -35.01 48.98
C LEU A 13 -29.17 -33.48 48.86
N ALA A 14 -29.36 -32.78 49.98
CA ALA A 14 -29.36 -31.32 50.06
C ALA A 14 -27.93 -30.73 50.21
N PHE A 15 -26.89 -31.48 49.82
CA PHE A 15 -25.53 -30.95 49.73
C PHE A 15 -25.52 -29.81 48.70
N ALA A 16 -25.47 -28.59 49.24
CA ALA A 16 -25.48 -27.34 48.51
C ALA A 16 -24.40 -27.35 47.40
N GLY A 17 -24.82 -27.04 46.18
CA GLY A 17 -23.89 -26.78 45.08
C GLY A 17 -22.97 -25.63 45.45
N GLN A 18 -21.68 -25.92 45.59
CA GLN A 18 -20.65 -24.92 45.85
C GLN A 18 -20.37 -24.17 44.54
N ALA A 19 -21.17 -23.14 44.25
CA ALA A 19 -20.90 -22.22 43.16
C ALA A 19 -20.09 -21.04 43.70
N THR A 20 -18.95 -20.76 43.07
CA THR A 20 -18.17 -19.55 43.33
C THR A 20 -18.45 -18.50 42.26
N GLU A 21 -18.14 -17.25 42.56
CA GLU A 21 -18.20 -16.16 41.58
C GLU A 21 -17.27 -16.45 40.39
N LEU A 22 -17.76 -16.17 39.18
CA LEU A 22 -16.93 -16.15 38.00
C LEU A 22 -16.29 -14.76 37.87
N VAL A 23 -15.05 -14.63 38.33
CA VAL A 23 -14.29 -13.38 38.19
C VAL A 23 -13.58 -13.36 36.85
N TYR A 24 -13.94 -12.39 36.00
CA TYR A 24 -13.21 -12.14 34.76
C TYR A 24 -11.94 -11.34 35.02
N THR A 25 -10.80 -11.88 34.60
CA THR A 25 -9.54 -11.15 34.55
C THR A 25 -9.08 -11.04 33.10
N PRO A 26 -8.89 -9.82 32.57
CA PRO A 26 -8.35 -9.64 31.23
C PRO A 26 -6.97 -10.29 31.11
N ILE A 27 -6.69 -10.91 29.96
CA ILE A 27 -5.35 -11.47 29.72
C ILE A 27 -4.32 -10.39 29.38
N ASN A 28 -4.78 -9.27 28.82
CA ASN A 28 -3.94 -8.17 28.36
C ASN A 28 -3.64 -7.23 29.54
N PRO A 29 -2.36 -6.97 29.85
CA PRO A 29 -1.95 -6.09 30.94
C PRO A 29 -2.58 -4.69 30.89
N SER A 30 -2.83 -4.15 29.68
CA SER A 30 -3.40 -2.82 29.50
C SER A 30 -4.81 -2.67 30.08
N PHE A 31 -5.51 -3.78 30.33
CA PHE A 31 -6.84 -3.79 30.93
C PHE A 31 -6.85 -4.31 32.38
N GLY A 32 -5.68 -4.40 33.05
CA GLY A 32 -5.58 -4.91 34.43
C GLY A 32 -5.29 -6.41 34.52
N GLY A 33 -4.84 -7.03 33.42
CA GLY A 33 -4.35 -8.40 33.39
C GLY A 33 -2.95 -8.60 33.96
N ASN A 34 -2.48 -9.85 33.98
CA ASN A 34 -1.14 -10.18 34.46
C ASN A 34 -0.05 -9.49 33.61
N PRO A 35 0.81 -8.62 34.19
CA PRO A 35 1.88 -7.91 33.46
C PRO A 35 2.87 -8.83 32.74
N LEU A 36 3.08 -10.05 33.23
CA LEU A 36 3.99 -11.03 32.63
C LEU A 36 3.53 -11.47 31.22
N ASN A 37 2.26 -11.29 30.87
CA ASN A 37 1.75 -11.60 29.53
C ASN A 37 2.14 -10.55 28.47
N GLY A 38 2.62 -9.37 28.88
CA GLY A 38 2.85 -8.26 27.96
C GLY A 38 3.86 -8.58 26.86
N SER A 39 5.01 -9.14 27.22
CA SER A 39 6.08 -9.48 26.27
C SER A 39 5.63 -10.56 25.28
N PHE A 40 4.90 -11.57 25.75
CA PHE A 40 4.37 -12.65 24.91
C PHE A 40 3.28 -12.18 23.94
N LEU A 41 2.35 -11.34 24.41
CA LEU A 41 1.30 -10.80 23.55
C LEU A 41 1.86 -9.84 22.49
N LEU A 42 2.85 -9.02 22.86
CA LEU A 42 3.51 -8.11 21.94
C LEU A 42 4.33 -8.87 20.88
N SER A 43 5.09 -9.91 21.27
CA SER A 43 5.88 -10.69 20.32
C SER A 43 4.99 -11.44 19.33
N LYS A 44 3.84 -11.97 19.78
CA LYS A 44 2.84 -12.58 18.90
C LYS A 44 2.25 -11.57 17.92
N ALA A 45 1.95 -10.35 18.38
CA ALA A 45 1.44 -9.30 17.51
C ALA A 45 2.48 -8.86 16.46
N GLN A 46 3.76 -8.72 16.86
CA GLN A 46 4.84 -8.39 15.93
C GLN A 46 5.09 -9.47 14.89
N ALA A 47 5.05 -10.75 15.29
CA ALA A 47 5.22 -11.88 14.37
C ALA A 47 4.11 -12.00 13.32
N GLN A 48 2.94 -11.40 13.58
CA GLN A 48 1.80 -11.35 12.67
C GLN A 48 1.65 -9.98 11.98
N ASN A 49 2.52 -9.02 12.27
CA ASN A 49 2.38 -7.68 11.73
C ASN A 49 2.96 -7.60 10.31
N ASP A 50 2.09 -7.76 9.31
CA ASP A 50 2.43 -7.62 7.90
C ASP A 50 2.38 -6.15 7.41
N ASN A 51 2.10 -5.19 8.31
CA ASN A 51 2.09 -3.77 7.95
C ASN A 51 3.53 -3.25 7.85
N GLN A 52 3.93 -2.89 6.65
CA GLN A 52 5.13 -2.11 6.42
C GLN A 52 4.74 -0.63 6.32
N ALA A 53 5.66 0.26 6.71
CA ALA A 53 5.47 1.68 6.41
C ALA A 53 5.23 1.81 4.89
N ALA A 54 4.25 2.61 4.49
CA ALA A 54 3.99 2.84 3.06
C ALA A 54 5.30 3.30 2.41
N GLY A 55 5.90 2.42 1.63
CA GLY A 55 7.10 2.74 0.87
C GLY A 55 6.71 3.81 -0.13
N ASN A 56 7.06 5.06 0.13
CA ASN A 56 7.06 6.14 -0.87
C ASN A 56 8.16 5.92 -1.92
N GLU A 57 8.55 4.67 -2.18
CA GLU A 57 9.45 4.34 -3.26
C GLU A 57 8.60 4.18 -4.52
N LYS A 58 8.14 5.33 -5.04
CA LYS A 58 7.71 5.38 -6.44
C LYS A 58 8.86 4.82 -7.27
N ASP A 59 8.58 3.83 -8.10
CA ASP A 59 9.55 3.24 -9.03
C ASP A 59 10.34 4.35 -9.74
N PHE A 60 11.65 4.15 -9.95
CA PHE A 60 12.53 5.14 -10.57
C PHE A 60 11.94 5.64 -11.89
N VAL A 61 11.32 4.74 -12.65
CA VAL A 61 10.62 5.05 -13.91
C VAL A 61 9.45 6.01 -13.68
N THR A 62 8.68 5.85 -12.60
CA THR A 62 7.56 6.76 -12.27
C THR A 62 8.09 8.15 -11.89
N ARG A 63 9.15 8.23 -11.08
CA ARG A 63 9.78 9.52 -10.70
C ARG A 63 10.43 10.21 -11.90
N PHE A 64 11.02 9.43 -12.80
CA PHE A 64 11.61 9.90 -14.04
C PHE A 64 10.54 10.43 -15.00
N LYS A 65 9.43 9.70 -15.19
CA LYS A 65 8.27 10.14 -15.98
C LYS A 65 7.71 11.46 -15.45
N GLU A 66 7.46 11.56 -14.15
CA GLU A 66 6.96 12.82 -13.56
C GLU A 66 7.96 13.99 -13.71
N SER A 67 9.27 13.72 -13.70
CA SER A 67 10.31 14.75 -13.86
C SER A 67 10.51 15.15 -15.32
N LEU A 68 10.37 14.20 -16.23
CA LEU A 68 10.38 14.41 -17.67
C LEU A 68 9.14 15.21 -18.09
N GLU A 69 7.95 14.84 -17.61
CA GLU A 69 6.72 15.58 -17.83
C GLU A 69 6.87 17.05 -17.42
N ARG A 70 7.42 17.32 -16.24
CA ARG A 70 7.67 18.69 -15.77
C ARG A 70 8.67 19.46 -16.64
N ASN A 71 9.71 18.81 -17.16
CA ASN A 71 10.72 19.46 -18.01
C ASN A 71 10.24 19.65 -19.45
N ILE A 72 9.54 18.66 -20.02
CA ILE A 72 8.93 18.73 -21.35
C ILE A 72 7.84 19.79 -21.36
N ILE A 73 6.97 19.87 -20.34
CA ILE A 73 5.96 20.94 -20.25
C ILE A 73 6.64 22.31 -20.26
N ASN A 74 7.69 22.50 -19.46
CA ASN A 74 8.42 23.77 -19.46
C ASN A 74 9.13 24.08 -20.79
N SER A 75 9.57 23.05 -21.53
CA SER A 75 10.20 23.20 -22.84
C SER A 75 9.16 23.49 -23.94
N ILE A 76 8.02 22.79 -23.93
CA ILE A 76 6.90 22.99 -24.86
C ILE A 76 6.24 24.34 -24.63
N THR A 77 6.00 24.75 -23.38
CA THR A 77 5.45 26.08 -23.08
C THR A 77 6.34 27.21 -23.59
N ARG A 78 7.67 27.00 -23.62
CA ARG A 78 8.61 27.97 -24.23
C ARG A 78 8.68 27.85 -25.76
N GLY A 79 8.63 26.64 -26.33
CA GLY A 79 8.65 26.42 -27.78
C GLY A 79 7.36 26.81 -28.50
N VAL A 80 6.20 26.68 -27.85
CA VAL A 80 4.89 27.10 -28.40
C VAL A 80 4.74 28.63 -28.40
N ALA A 81 5.47 29.35 -27.54
CA ALA A 81 5.48 30.81 -27.55
C ALA A 81 6.23 31.40 -28.76
N ASP A 82 7.21 30.67 -29.31
CA ASP A 82 8.07 31.13 -30.42
C ASP A 82 7.68 30.53 -31.80
N GLY A 83 6.67 29.67 -31.87
CA GLY A 83 6.03 29.30 -33.14
C GLY A 83 6.82 28.35 -34.06
N GLU A 84 7.81 27.62 -33.54
CA GLU A 84 8.62 26.71 -34.35
C GLU A 84 8.69 25.33 -33.67
N ILE A 85 7.76 24.45 -34.02
CA ILE A 85 7.93 23.02 -33.75
C ILE A 85 8.89 22.48 -34.80
N THR A 86 10.15 22.34 -34.44
CA THR A 86 11.12 21.61 -35.25
C THR A 86 11.13 20.15 -34.80
N ASP A 87 10.76 19.25 -35.70
CA ASP A 87 11.06 17.82 -35.56
C ASP A 87 12.55 17.69 -35.18
N GLY A 88 12.84 17.00 -34.09
CA GLY A 88 14.14 17.11 -33.44
C GLY A 88 14.53 15.89 -32.61
N VAL A 89 15.81 15.54 -32.69
CA VAL A 89 16.44 14.53 -31.85
C VAL A 89 17.03 15.23 -30.63
N TYR A 90 16.53 14.86 -29.44
CA TYR A 90 17.00 15.36 -28.17
C TYR A 90 17.88 14.30 -27.51
N ASP A 91 19.16 14.63 -27.28
CA ASP A 91 20.12 13.76 -26.62
C ASP A 91 20.31 14.22 -25.17
N THR A 92 20.00 13.35 -24.21
CA THR A 92 20.17 13.62 -22.78
C THR A 92 21.38 12.86 -22.19
N GLY A 93 22.28 12.36 -23.04
CA GLY A 93 23.50 11.64 -22.66
C GLY A 93 23.30 10.13 -22.58
N ASP A 94 22.40 9.67 -21.71
CA ASP A 94 22.10 8.24 -21.54
C ASP A 94 20.92 7.77 -22.41
N TYR A 95 20.14 8.73 -22.91
CA TYR A 95 18.96 8.45 -23.74
C TYR A 95 18.92 9.39 -24.95
N ARG A 96 18.54 8.84 -26.09
CA ARG A 96 18.19 9.58 -27.31
C ARG A 96 16.69 9.56 -27.47
N VAL A 97 16.08 10.74 -27.53
CA VAL A 97 14.64 10.92 -27.74
C VAL A 97 14.43 11.51 -29.12
N GLU A 98 13.72 10.79 -29.97
CA GLU A 98 13.31 11.25 -31.29
C GLU A 98 11.81 11.56 -31.27
N VAL A 99 11.46 12.78 -31.68
CA VAL A 99 10.08 13.24 -31.75
C VAL A 99 9.70 13.36 -33.22
N ALA A 100 8.71 12.59 -33.64
CA ALA A 100 8.16 12.64 -35.00
C ALA A 100 6.68 13.03 -34.93
N SER A 101 6.31 14.11 -35.61
CA SER A 101 4.90 14.46 -35.80
C SER A 101 4.25 13.48 -36.78
N THR A 102 3.21 12.77 -36.33
CA THR A 102 2.34 11.98 -37.21
C THR A 102 1.08 12.79 -37.48
N GLY A 103 0.47 12.67 -38.66
CA GLY A 103 -0.69 13.49 -39.05
C GLY A 103 -1.85 13.48 -38.04
N ASN A 104 -1.90 12.49 -37.14
CA ASN A 104 -2.90 12.33 -36.08
C ASN A 104 -2.31 12.37 -34.65
N GLY A 105 -1.09 12.87 -34.43
CA GLY A 105 -0.46 12.87 -33.11
C GLY A 105 1.04 13.12 -33.10
N VAL A 106 1.67 12.76 -31.98
CA VAL A 106 3.13 12.81 -31.81
C VAL A 106 3.61 11.40 -31.46
N MET A 107 4.59 10.90 -32.20
CA MET A 107 5.28 9.65 -31.91
C MET A 107 6.63 9.96 -31.28
N LEU A 108 6.89 9.41 -30.10
CA LEU A 108 8.14 9.55 -29.39
C LEU A 108 8.86 8.20 -29.38
N THR A 109 10.08 8.19 -29.87
CA THR A 109 10.98 7.03 -29.79
C THR A 109 12.09 7.35 -28.82
N ILE A 110 12.11 6.67 -27.68
CA ILE A 110 13.13 6.82 -26.64
C ILE A 110 14.05 5.62 -26.71
N THR A 111 15.33 5.86 -26.97
CA THR A 111 16.36 4.82 -27.04
C THR A 111 17.35 5.02 -25.90
N ASN A 112 17.51 4.01 -25.06
CA ASN A 112 18.59 3.97 -24.07
C ASN A 112 19.91 3.62 -24.77
N LEU A 113 20.90 4.50 -24.66
CA LEU A 113 22.19 4.36 -25.36
C LEU A 113 23.15 3.37 -24.68
N LEU A 114 22.88 3.02 -23.42
CA LEU A 114 23.68 2.07 -22.63
C LEU A 114 23.16 0.63 -22.74
N SER A 115 21.83 0.45 -22.72
CA SER A 115 21.19 -0.87 -22.77
C SER A 115 20.66 -1.25 -24.16
N GLY A 116 20.46 -0.29 -25.07
CA GLY A 116 19.85 -0.50 -26.37
C GLY A 116 18.33 -0.68 -26.33
N GLU A 117 17.70 -0.49 -25.17
CA GLU A 117 16.25 -0.59 -25.01
C GLU A 117 15.53 0.55 -25.74
N VAL A 118 14.51 0.21 -26.52
CA VAL A 118 13.69 1.16 -27.29
C VAL A 118 12.27 1.17 -26.75
N THR A 119 11.80 2.35 -26.35
CA THR A 119 10.42 2.60 -25.92
C THR A 119 9.75 3.54 -26.90
N VAL A 120 8.61 3.11 -27.47
CA VAL A 120 7.80 3.94 -28.37
C VAL A 120 6.53 4.38 -27.65
N ILE A 121 6.27 5.68 -27.66
CA ILE A 121 5.07 6.29 -27.08
C ILE A 121 4.32 7.02 -28.20
N GLU A 122 3.11 6.58 -28.48
CA GLU A 122 2.21 7.25 -29.41
C GLU A 122 1.22 8.10 -28.62
N MET A 123 1.24 9.41 -28.86
CA MET A 123 0.30 10.36 -28.27
C MET A 123 -0.62 10.88 -29.37
N PRO A 124 -1.89 10.45 -29.41
CA PRO A 124 -2.85 11.02 -30.36
C PRO A 124 -3.12 12.48 -30.00
N ILE A 125 -3.26 13.36 -31.00
CA ILE A 125 -3.78 14.71 -30.76
C ILE A 125 -5.25 14.58 -30.35
N TYR A 126 -5.54 14.77 -29.06
CA TYR A 126 -6.92 14.94 -28.63
C TYR A 126 -7.38 16.33 -29.10
N GLY A 127 -7.96 16.35 -30.30
CA GLY A 127 -8.73 17.47 -30.80
C GLY A 127 -9.92 17.70 -29.87
N GLY A 128 -9.82 18.74 -29.05
CA GLY A 128 -10.98 19.33 -28.40
C GLY A 128 -11.96 19.76 -29.48
N ASN A 129 -13.10 19.08 -29.55
CA ASN A 129 -14.24 19.54 -30.33
C ASN A 129 -15.08 20.46 -29.42
N PRO A 130 -15.60 21.60 -29.93
CA PRO A 130 -16.15 22.69 -29.14
C PRO A 130 -17.46 22.36 -28.43
#